data_AF-A0A953AJ97-F1
#
_entry.id   AF-A0A953AJ97-F1
#
_cell.length_a   1.000
_cell.length_b   1.000
_cell.length_c   1.000
_cell.angle_alpha   90.00
_cell.angle_beta   90.00
_cell.angle_gamma   90.00
#
_symmetry.space_group_name_H-M   'P 1'
#
loop_
_entity.id
_entity.type
_entity.pdbx_description
1 polymer ?
#
loop_
_entity_poly.entity_id
_entity_poly.type
_entity_poly.pdbx_seq_one_letter_code
_entity_poly.pdbx_strand_id
1 'polypeptide(L)'
;TRQVYDTRFPWQSTTQGYIHIHWYNTLPGFSQALLSRAKSDQEHLAQVTGLSYHHAFDLWIYSSQSAFRSALPPDTFEWVGGVAFPPLNEAFFTVTSPTDETLIRDMPHEMTHLLLHQTVPDRVDIPRWFDEGLAVYCQLFQEPELTDRLNEALRTHSLLPLSQISERFPSSSDAAELAYAESWNLVTYMYQTFGKTNLEHLFQLLSSGKLTFDEALQASISEDEAHLENQWHLALHQPPTLSPAEMQTPAVPPASTTQLRLPTPATSDSHDTLLLLLGTALMLTALVGTMLLLTSARHQRLQAMEAVQAAEQILAISRRDWQAPPPSDSSPSSGPFGRWLGRPTPGTGASGGSPYFNIDQPFGLPGTGEGPQTRSSQGSEPDDD
;
A
#
# COMPACT_ATOMS: atom_id res chain seq x y z
N THR A 1 -28.11 -5.41 -1.01
CA THR A 1 -26.70 -5.20 -1.42
C THR A 1 -26.45 -6.11 -2.61
N ARG A 2 -26.07 -5.57 -3.77
CA ARG A 2 -25.78 -6.38 -4.96
C ARG A 2 -24.27 -6.60 -5.00
N GLN A 3 -23.79 -7.74 -4.52
CA GLN A 3 -22.40 -8.15 -4.71
C GLN A 3 -22.16 -8.31 -6.21
N VAL A 4 -21.14 -7.64 -6.73
CA VAL A 4 -20.73 -7.72 -8.14
C VAL A 4 -19.50 -8.60 -8.18
N TYR A 5 -19.67 -9.90 -8.40
CA TYR A 5 -18.57 -10.81 -8.59
C TYR A 5 -18.20 -10.92 -10.07
N ASP A 6 -16.92 -11.11 -10.36
CA ASP A 6 -16.40 -11.29 -11.71
C ASP A 6 -16.86 -12.64 -12.28
N THR A 7 -17.82 -12.64 -13.20
CA THR A 7 -18.41 -13.86 -13.76
C THR A 7 -17.51 -14.59 -14.75
N ARG A 8 -16.31 -14.08 -15.04
CA ARG A 8 -15.37 -14.70 -15.99
C ARG A 8 -14.70 -15.96 -15.44
N PHE A 9 -14.73 -16.15 -14.12
CA PHE A 9 -14.00 -17.22 -13.44
C PHE A 9 -14.93 -18.14 -12.62
N PRO A 10 -14.63 -19.45 -12.57
CA PRO A 10 -15.36 -20.38 -11.72
C PRO A 10 -14.85 -20.29 -10.27
N TRP A 11 -15.28 -19.26 -9.55
CA TRP A 11 -14.83 -19.02 -8.17
C TRP A 11 -15.20 -20.18 -7.24
N GLN A 12 -14.21 -20.57 -6.44
CA GLN A 12 -14.33 -21.35 -5.22
C GLN A 12 -14.20 -20.41 -4.03
N SER A 13 -14.81 -20.77 -2.91
CA SER A 13 -14.80 -19.94 -1.71
C SER A 13 -14.57 -20.75 -0.45
N THR A 14 -13.96 -20.12 0.54
CA THR A 14 -13.79 -20.66 1.89
C THR A 14 -13.85 -19.53 2.91
N THR A 15 -13.94 -19.87 4.19
CA THR A 15 -14.02 -18.89 5.27
C THR A 15 -13.12 -19.29 6.41
N GLN A 16 -12.38 -18.31 6.92
CA GLN A 16 -11.51 -18.42 8.08
C GLN A 16 -11.76 -17.22 8.99
N GLY A 17 -12.55 -17.43 10.06
CA GLY A 17 -12.89 -16.34 10.98
C GLY A 17 -13.67 -15.22 10.28
N TYR A 18 -13.09 -14.01 10.26
CA TYR A 18 -13.64 -12.84 9.57
C TYR A 18 -13.22 -12.74 8.10
N ILE A 19 -12.56 -13.76 7.54
CA ILE A 19 -11.98 -13.69 6.21
C ILE A 19 -12.71 -14.66 5.30
N HIS A 20 -13.39 -14.13 4.29
CA HIS A 20 -13.93 -14.88 3.16
C HIS A 20 -12.90 -14.82 2.02
N ILE A 21 -12.52 -15.97 1.47
CA ILE A 21 -11.49 -16.04 0.43
C ILE A 21 -12.10 -16.66 -0.81
N HIS A 22 -11.92 -16.01 -1.95
CA HIS A 22 -12.40 -16.43 -3.27
C HIS A 22 -11.22 -16.64 -4.21
N TRP A 23 -11.12 -17.82 -4.83
CA TRP A 23 -10.06 -18.14 -5.79
C TRP A 23 -10.60 -19.07 -6.89
N TYR A 24 -9.90 -19.21 -8.01
CA TYR A 24 -10.25 -20.20 -9.05
C TYR A 24 -9.07 -21.09 -9.47
N ASN A 25 -7.88 -20.87 -8.90
CA ASN A 25 -6.73 -21.74 -9.12
C ASN A 25 -7.04 -23.18 -8.63
N THR A 26 -6.71 -24.18 -9.45
CA THR A 26 -6.93 -25.60 -9.13
C THR A 26 -5.65 -26.35 -8.78
N LEU A 27 -4.53 -25.65 -8.57
CA LEU A 27 -3.29 -26.26 -8.12
C LEU A 27 -3.50 -27.03 -6.80
N PRO A 28 -2.98 -28.27 -6.66
CA PRO A 28 -3.07 -29.01 -5.42
C PRO A 28 -2.50 -28.23 -4.23
N GLY A 29 -3.21 -28.22 -3.10
CA GLY A 29 -2.79 -27.54 -1.88
C GLY A 29 -2.99 -26.01 -1.87
N PHE A 30 -3.45 -25.40 -2.97
CA PHE A 30 -3.64 -23.95 -3.07
C PHE A 30 -4.63 -23.42 -2.03
N SER A 31 -5.82 -24.02 -1.93
CA SER A 31 -6.83 -23.61 -0.94
C SER A 31 -6.36 -23.76 0.50
N GLN A 32 -5.58 -24.80 0.80
CA GLN A 32 -5.02 -25.03 2.12
C GLN A 32 -3.97 -23.97 2.47
N ALA A 33 -3.14 -23.57 1.50
CA ALA A 33 -2.17 -22.49 1.67
C ALA A 33 -2.85 -21.14 1.94
N LEU A 34 -3.90 -20.81 1.17
CA LEU A 34 -4.70 -19.61 1.39
C LEU A 34 -5.33 -19.57 2.78
N LEU A 35 -5.96 -20.67 3.20
CA LEU A 35 -6.58 -20.79 4.53
C LEU A 35 -5.56 -20.65 5.66
N SER A 36 -4.43 -21.35 5.54
CA SER A 36 -3.37 -21.29 6.54
C SER A 36 -2.81 -19.87 6.62
N ARG A 37 -2.61 -19.21 5.47
CA ARG A 37 -2.09 -17.85 5.43
C ARG A 37 -3.07 -16.85 6.03
N ALA A 38 -4.32 -16.85 5.61
CA ALA A 38 -5.35 -15.95 6.13
C ALA A 38 -5.51 -16.08 7.64
N LYS A 39 -5.44 -17.31 8.19
CA LYS A 39 -5.44 -17.52 9.64
C LYS A 39 -4.24 -16.84 10.31
N SER A 40 -3.04 -17.11 9.82
CA SER A 40 -1.81 -16.53 10.37
C SER A 40 -1.81 -15.01 10.27
N ASP A 41 -2.31 -14.44 9.19
CA ASP A 41 -2.43 -12.99 9.00
C ASP A 41 -3.44 -12.38 9.94
N GLN A 42 -4.59 -13.03 10.14
CA GLN A 42 -5.57 -12.56 11.10
C GLN A 42 -4.97 -12.40 12.50
N GLU A 43 -4.20 -13.41 12.92
CA GLU A 43 -3.50 -13.43 14.21
C GLU A 43 -2.36 -12.40 14.26
N HIS A 44 -1.55 -12.32 13.20
CA HIS A 44 -0.43 -11.39 13.09
C HIS A 44 -0.87 -9.92 13.13
N LEU A 45 -1.86 -9.54 12.32
CA LEU A 45 -2.36 -8.17 12.25
C LEU A 45 -2.97 -7.73 13.59
N ALA A 46 -3.76 -8.60 14.23
CA ALA A 46 -4.30 -8.32 15.57
C ALA A 46 -3.18 -8.17 16.60
N GLN A 47 -2.14 -9.00 16.51
CA GLN A 47 -0.98 -8.91 17.39
C GLN A 47 -0.21 -7.60 17.17
N VAL A 48 0.05 -7.18 15.93
CA VAL A 48 0.86 -5.99 15.60
C VAL A 48 0.13 -4.69 15.91
N THR A 49 -1.14 -4.60 15.51
CA THR A 49 -1.94 -3.37 15.60
C THR A 49 -2.72 -3.25 16.91
N GLY A 50 -3.02 -4.36 17.58
CA GLY A 50 -3.95 -4.39 18.71
C GLY A 50 -5.42 -4.17 18.31
N LEU A 51 -5.72 -4.08 17.00
CA LEU A 51 -7.06 -3.91 16.48
C LEU A 51 -7.88 -5.21 16.56
N SER A 52 -9.20 -5.04 16.64
CA SER A 52 -10.16 -6.15 16.63
C SER A 52 -10.92 -6.18 15.31
N TYR A 53 -11.23 -7.38 14.85
CA TYR A 53 -12.07 -7.57 13.68
C TYR A 53 -13.54 -7.43 14.09
N HIS A 54 -14.30 -6.62 13.35
CA HIS A 54 -15.72 -6.34 13.61
C HIS A 54 -16.63 -6.82 12.48
N HIS A 55 -16.14 -6.75 11.24
CA HIS A 55 -16.82 -7.19 10.05
C HIS A 55 -15.97 -8.21 9.29
N ALA A 56 -16.65 -9.04 8.51
CA ALA A 56 -15.96 -9.96 7.61
C ALA A 56 -15.52 -9.22 6.34
N PHE A 57 -14.41 -9.66 5.77
CA PHE A 57 -13.84 -9.16 4.53
C PHE A 57 -13.83 -10.22 3.44
N ASP A 58 -14.00 -9.81 2.19
CA ASP A 58 -13.86 -10.66 1.02
C ASP A 58 -12.51 -10.43 0.33
N LEU A 59 -11.70 -11.48 0.23
CA LEU A 59 -10.42 -11.49 -0.48
C LEU A 59 -10.58 -12.23 -1.80
N TRP A 60 -10.40 -11.53 -2.92
CA TRP A 60 -10.53 -12.05 -4.27
C TRP A 60 -9.16 -12.28 -4.90
N ILE A 61 -8.80 -13.54 -5.11
CA ILE A 61 -7.45 -13.94 -5.48
C ILE A 61 -7.42 -14.39 -6.94
N TYR A 62 -6.78 -13.57 -7.77
CA TYR A 62 -6.56 -13.87 -9.19
C TYR A 62 -5.30 -14.72 -9.36
N SER A 63 -5.34 -15.66 -10.32
CA SER A 63 -4.18 -16.51 -10.66
C SER A 63 -3.34 -15.95 -11.81
N SER A 64 -3.61 -14.71 -12.24
CA SER A 64 -2.88 -14.02 -13.32
C SER A 64 -2.98 -12.51 -13.16
N GLN A 65 -1.85 -11.82 -13.35
CA GLN A 65 -1.80 -10.35 -13.40
C GLN A 65 -2.71 -9.77 -14.49
N SER A 66 -2.81 -10.43 -15.65
CA SER A 66 -3.68 -9.93 -16.73
C SER A 66 -5.16 -10.03 -16.36
N ALA A 67 -5.55 -11.12 -15.67
CA ALA A 67 -6.91 -11.30 -15.17
C ALA A 67 -7.25 -10.25 -14.11
N PHE A 68 -6.34 -10.05 -13.15
CA PHE A 68 -6.48 -9.04 -12.12
C PHE A 68 -6.59 -7.62 -12.71
N ARG A 69 -5.62 -7.20 -13.54
CA ARG A 69 -5.63 -5.86 -14.16
C ARG A 69 -6.92 -5.59 -14.95
N SER A 70 -7.42 -6.59 -15.66
CA SER A 70 -8.67 -6.47 -16.43
C SER A 70 -9.95 -6.38 -15.57
N ALA A 71 -9.85 -6.64 -14.26
CA ALA A 71 -10.91 -6.45 -13.29
C ALA A 71 -10.87 -5.07 -12.59
N LEU A 72 -9.76 -4.35 -12.70
CA LEU A 72 -9.57 -3.06 -12.03
C LEU A 72 -10.30 -1.92 -12.78
N PRO A 73 -10.69 -0.85 -12.07
CA PRO A 73 -11.20 0.36 -12.71
C PRO A 73 -10.19 0.92 -13.74
N PRO A 74 -10.66 1.62 -14.78
CA PRO A 74 -9.80 2.40 -15.66
C PRO A 74 -8.88 3.32 -14.87
N ASP A 75 -7.67 3.55 -15.39
CA ASP A 75 -6.64 4.42 -14.80
C ASP A 75 -6.00 3.91 -13.50
N THR A 76 -6.21 2.64 -13.13
CA THR A 76 -5.41 1.98 -12.08
C THR A 76 -3.98 1.75 -12.58
N PHE A 77 -2.97 2.13 -11.80
CA PHE A 77 -1.57 2.00 -12.22
C PHE A 77 -1.15 0.53 -12.40
N GLU A 78 -0.27 0.27 -13.37
CA GLU A 78 0.13 -1.10 -13.72
C GLU A 78 0.97 -1.80 -12.65
N TRP A 79 1.67 -1.04 -11.79
CA TRP A 79 2.50 -1.56 -10.70
C TRP A 79 1.70 -2.03 -9.48
N VAL A 80 0.38 -1.81 -9.47
CA VAL A 80 -0.50 -2.26 -8.39
C VAL A 80 -0.56 -3.80 -8.38
N GLY A 81 -0.01 -4.41 -7.32
CA GLY A 81 -0.03 -5.86 -7.08
C GLY A 81 -1.29 -6.36 -6.38
N GLY A 82 -1.97 -5.46 -5.66
CA GLY A 82 -3.24 -5.68 -4.98
C GLY A 82 -3.97 -4.36 -4.75
N VAL A 83 -5.27 -4.42 -4.49
CA VAL A 83 -6.07 -3.25 -4.14
C VAL A 83 -7.16 -3.61 -3.13
N ALA A 84 -7.25 -2.82 -2.08
CA ALA A 84 -8.35 -2.82 -1.13
C ALA A 84 -9.39 -1.75 -1.49
N PHE A 85 -10.66 -2.11 -1.30
CA PHE A 85 -11.80 -1.21 -1.32
C PHE A 85 -12.49 -1.24 0.05
N PRO A 86 -11.98 -0.49 1.05
CA PRO A 86 -12.52 -0.56 2.41
C PRO A 86 -14.03 -0.31 2.55
N PRO A 87 -14.66 0.63 1.81
CA PRO A 87 -16.11 0.81 1.88
C PRO A 87 -16.93 -0.42 1.48
N LEU A 88 -16.32 -1.37 0.77
CA LEU A 88 -16.93 -2.64 0.38
C LEU A 88 -16.52 -3.80 1.28
N ASN A 89 -15.50 -3.63 2.13
CA ASN A 89 -14.86 -4.72 2.87
C ASN A 89 -14.24 -5.78 1.92
N GLU A 90 -13.77 -5.36 0.74
CA GLU A 90 -13.25 -6.26 -0.28
C GLU A 90 -11.82 -5.88 -0.68
N ALA A 91 -10.96 -6.86 -0.90
CA ALA A 91 -9.66 -6.67 -1.54
C ALA A 91 -9.41 -7.68 -2.65
N PHE A 92 -8.57 -7.29 -3.60
CA PHE A 92 -8.30 -8.01 -4.83
C PHE A 92 -6.80 -8.04 -5.07
N PHE A 93 -6.19 -9.20 -5.26
CA PHE A 93 -4.75 -9.32 -5.51
C PHE A 93 -4.41 -10.60 -6.27
N THR A 94 -3.16 -10.75 -6.68
CA THR A 94 -2.70 -11.91 -7.44
C THR A 94 -1.91 -12.90 -6.61
N VAL A 95 -2.20 -14.19 -6.75
CA VAL A 95 -1.37 -15.28 -6.24
C VAL A 95 -1.35 -16.40 -7.27
N THR A 96 -0.18 -16.70 -7.81
CA THR A 96 -0.05 -17.68 -8.91
C THR A 96 0.21 -19.10 -8.42
N SER A 97 0.84 -19.24 -7.25
CA SER A 97 1.17 -20.54 -6.65
C SER A 97 1.17 -20.49 -5.11
N PRO A 98 1.11 -21.64 -4.41
CA PRO A 98 1.16 -21.68 -2.94
C PRO A 98 2.47 -21.17 -2.33
N THR A 99 3.55 -21.13 -3.11
CA THR A 99 4.90 -20.69 -2.69
C THR A 99 5.24 -19.30 -3.23
N ASP A 100 4.25 -18.60 -3.79
CA ASP A 100 4.41 -17.26 -4.34
C ASP A 100 4.58 -16.25 -3.20
N GLU A 101 5.62 -15.43 -3.25
CA GLU A 101 5.90 -14.42 -2.22
C GLU A 101 4.76 -13.38 -2.13
N THR A 102 4.01 -13.18 -3.22
CA THR A 102 2.79 -12.34 -3.22
C THR A 102 1.78 -12.82 -2.19
N LEU A 103 1.71 -14.11 -1.86
CA LEU A 103 0.80 -14.60 -0.82
C LEU A 103 1.19 -14.09 0.57
N ILE A 104 2.48 -13.99 0.86
CA ILE A 104 2.99 -13.56 2.16
C ILE A 104 3.24 -12.05 2.24
N ARG A 105 3.15 -11.37 1.09
CA ARG A 105 3.26 -9.91 0.92
C ARG A 105 1.88 -9.25 0.77
N ASP A 106 1.10 -9.60 -0.25
CA ASP A 106 -0.13 -8.87 -0.61
C ASP A 106 -1.29 -9.20 0.33
N MET A 107 -1.44 -10.46 0.76
CA MET A 107 -2.54 -10.83 1.67
C MET A 107 -2.53 -10.03 2.98
N PRO A 108 -1.42 -9.98 3.76
CA PRO A 108 -1.41 -9.16 4.98
C PRO A 108 -1.46 -7.67 4.68
N HIS A 109 -0.90 -7.21 3.56
CA HIS A 109 -0.95 -5.80 3.15
C HIS A 109 -2.40 -5.35 2.92
N GLU A 110 -3.14 -6.05 2.06
CA GLU A 110 -4.53 -5.71 1.78
C GLU A 110 -5.45 -5.90 2.98
N MET A 111 -5.20 -6.94 3.80
CA MET A 111 -5.95 -7.12 5.05
C MET A 111 -5.72 -5.99 6.04
N THR A 112 -4.54 -5.34 6.02
CA THR A 112 -4.24 -4.21 6.90
C THR A 112 -5.09 -3.00 6.53
N HIS A 113 -5.20 -2.67 5.24
CA HIS A 113 -6.10 -1.63 4.74
C HIS A 113 -7.54 -1.86 5.21
N LEU A 114 -8.06 -3.07 4.98
CA LEU A 114 -9.42 -3.42 5.37
C LEU A 114 -9.64 -3.34 6.89
N LEU A 115 -8.70 -3.86 7.69
CA LEU A 115 -8.76 -3.82 9.15
C LEU A 115 -8.70 -2.40 9.71
N LEU A 116 -7.82 -1.55 9.18
CA LEU A 116 -7.69 -0.17 9.61
C LEU A 116 -8.98 0.61 9.34
N HIS A 117 -9.45 0.58 8.10
CA HIS A 117 -10.58 1.38 7.65
C HIS A 117 -11.96 0.84 8.06
N GLN A 118 -12.09 -0.43 8.47
CA GLN A 118 -13.32 -0.86 9.18
C GLN A 118 -13.38 -0.32 10.62
N THR A 119 -12.22 -0.02 11.20
CA THR A 119 -12.10 0.36 12.62
C THR A 119 -12.12 1.88 12.78
N VAL A 120 -11.42 2.59 11.89
CA VAL A 120 -11.37 4.04 11.86
C VAL A 120 -12.51 4.56 10.97
N PRO A 121 -13.42 5.40 11.48
CA PRO A 121 -14.53 5.90 10.67
C PRO A 121 -14.07 6.86 9.57
N ASP A 122 -14.70 6.82 8.39
CA ASP A 122 -14.43 7.65 7.18
C ASP A 122 -14.28 9.17 7.39
N ARG A 123 -14.70 9.70 8.54
CA ARG A 123 -14.56 11.13 8.88
C ARG A 123 -13.17 11.50 9.43
N VAL A 124 -12.33 10.51 9.71
CA VAL A 124 -10.95 10.70 10.13
C VAL A 124 -10.09 10.51 8.89
N ASP A 125 -9.47 11.59 8.43
CA ASP A 125 -8.55 11.52 7.30
C ASP A 125 -7.22 10.91 7.77
N ILE A 126 -6.96 9.66 7.36
CA ILE A 126 -5.69 8.97 7.62
C ILE A 126 -4.71 9.33 6.48
N PRO A 127 -3.52 9.86 6.77
CA PRO A 127 -2.51 10.11 5.75
C PRO A 127 -2.12 8.83 5.01
N ARG A 128 -2.00 8.91 3.69
CA ARG A 128 -1.64 7.79 2.82
C ARG A 128 -0.30 7.16 3.20
N TRP A 129 0.68 7.96 3.66
CA TRP A 129 1.94 7.43 4.17
C TRP A 129 1.75 6.50 5.38
N PHE A 130 0.82 6.80 6.27
CA PHE A 130 0.59 5.97 7.45
C PHE A 130 -0.15 4.68 7.08
N ASP A 131 -1.18 4.80 6.25
CA ASP A 131 -1.97 3.67 5.75
C ASP A 131 -1.10 2.64 5.02
N GLU A 132 -0.31 3.11 4.04
CA GLU A 132 0.59 2.25 3.27
C GLU A 132 1.78 1.78 4.09
N GLY A 133 2.36 2.65 4.92
CA GLY A 133 3.46 2.29 5.79
C GLY A 133 3.09 1.18 6.76
N LEU A 134 1.88 1.22 7.32
CA LEU A 134 1.36 0.18 8.20
C LEU A 134 1.10 -1.11 7.42
N ALA A 135 0.53 -1.02 6.22
CA ALA A 135 0.30 -2.18 5.37
C ALA A 135 1.60 -2.88 4.96
N VAL A 136 2.66 -2.13 4.62
CA VAL A 136 4.01 -2.70 4.36
C VAL A 136 4.65 -3.24 5.64
N TYR A 137 4.49 -2.56 6.78
CA TYR A 137 4.99 -3.02 8.07
C TYR A 137 4.41 -4.38 8.49
N CYS A 138 3.14 -4.66 8.15
CA CYS A 138 2.47 -5.92 8.41
C CYS A 138 2.80 -7.04 7.41
N GLN A 139 3.57 -6.76 6.35
CA GLN A 139 3.99 -7.80 5.40
C GLN A 139 4.96 -8.79 6.06
N LEU A 140 4.92 -10.06 5.64
CA LEU A 140 5.91 -11.06 6.07
C LEU A 140 7.04 -11.27 5.05
N PHE A 141 7.00 -10.53 3.96
CA PHE A 141 8.05 -10.42 2.97
C PHE A 141 8.12 -8.98 2.52
N GLN A 142 9.32 -8.41 2.52
CA GLN A 142 9.58 -7.09 1.98
C GLN A 142 10.55 -7.20 0.82
N GLU A 143 10.21 -6.51 -0.26
CA GLU A 143 11.03 -6.39 -1.44
C GLU A 143 12.37 -5.73 -1.10
N PRO A 144 13.51 -6.36 -1.42
CA PRO A 144 14.83 -5.74 -1.28
C PRO A 144 14.93 -4.37 -1.96
N GLU A 145 14.19 -4.19 -3.06
CA GLU A 145 14.13 -2.96 -3.85
C GLU A 145 13.68 -1.75 -3.01
N LEU A 146 12.78 -1.91 -2.03
CA LEU A 146 12.37 -0.81 -1.14
C LEU A 146 13.54 -0.33 -0.28
N THR A 147 14.34 -1.26 0.23
CA THR A 147 15.53 -0.94 1.04
C THR A 147 16.59 -0.25 0.20
N ASP A 148 16.85 -0.74 -1.01
CA ASP A 148 17.78 -0.12 -1.95
C ASP A 148 17.34 1.30 -2.33
N ARG A 149 16.04 1.47 -2.58
CA ARG A 149 15.45 2.77 -2.94
C ARG A 149 15.58 3.80 -1.82
N LEU A 150 15.29 3.39 -0.58
CA LEU A 150 15.45 4.25 0.58
C LEU A 150 16.93 4.61 0.81
N ASN A 151 17.83 3.63 0.76
CA ASN A 151 19.27 3.87 0.96
C ASN A 151 19.83 4.86 -0.07
N GLU A 152 19.38 4.78 -1.32
CA GLU A 152 19.74 5.77 -2.33
C GLU A 152 19.22 7.17 -1.95
N ALA A 153 17.95 7.30 -1.57
CA ALA A 153 17.38 8.59 -1.19
C ALA A 153 18.06 9.21 0.04
N LEU A 154 18.46 8.39 1.02
CA LEU A 154 19.23 8.82 2.18
C LEU A 154 20.62 9.34 1.80
N ARG A 155 21.27 8.68 0.83
CA ARG A 155 22.59 9.06 0.32
C ARG A 155 22.53 10.37 -0.48
N THR A 156 21.44 10.62 -1.19
CA THR A 156 21.24 11.80 -2.04
C THR A 156 20.47 12.93 -1.37
N HIS A 157 20.06 12.75 -0.10
CA HIS A 157 19.21 13.70 0.64
C HIS A 157 17.94 14.09 -0.14
N SER A 158 17.28 13.08 -0.71
CA SER A 158 16.13 13.26 -1.61
C SER A 158 14.89 12.53 -1.11
N LEU A 159 14.72 12.46 0.21
CA LEU A 159 13.47 11.96 0.80
C LEU A 159 12.29 12.84 0.38
N LEU A 160 11.12 12.24 0.23
CA LEU A 160 9.89 12.96 -0.05
C LEU A 160 9.35 13.56 1.26
N PRO A 161 8.97 14.85 1.27
CA PRO A 161 8.27 15.40 2.42
C PRO A 161 6.93 14.70 2.65
N LEU A 162 6.55 14.41 3.90
CA LEU A 162 5.30 13.70 4.22
C LEU A 162 4.08 14.40 3.60
N SER A 163 4.05 15.73 3.67
CA SER A 163 3.01 16.56 3.02
C SER A 163 2.79 16.28 1.53
N GLN A 164 3.79 15.75 0.80
CA GLN A 164 3.65 15.37 -0.62
C GLN A 164 3.06 13.97 -0.83
N ILE A 165 3.07 13.14 0.22
CA ILE A 165 2.61 11.75 0.21
C ILE A 165 1.46 11.48 1.18
N SER A 166 0.91 12.51 1.86
CA SER A 166 -0.23 12.38 2.78
C SER A 166 -1.58 12.20 2.05
N GLU A 167 -1.79 12.84 0.90
CA GLU A 167 -3.05 12.69 0.15
C GLU A 167 -3.02 11.51 -0.85
N ARG A 168 -1.90 11.37 -1.57
CA ARG A 168 -1.70 10.35 -2.60
C ARG A 168 -0.22 10.15 -2.86
N PHE A 169 0.14 8.95 -3.28
CA PHE A 169 1.50 8.69 -3.75
C PHE A 169 1.74 9.24 -5.17
N PRO A 170 3.00 9.51 -5.53
CA PRO A 170 3.37 9.91 -6.89
C PRO A 170 2.95 8.88 -7.94
N SER A 171 2.62 9.34 -9.15
CA SER A 171 2.21 8.44 -10.25
C SER A 171 3.39 7.70 -10.92
N SER A 172 4.62 8.19 -10.73
CA SER A 172 5.83 7.55 -11.24
C SER A 172 6.17 6.34 -10.37
N SER A 173 6.42 5.16 -10.97
CA SER A 173 6.79 3.93 -10.24
C SER A 173 7.91 4.18 -9.25
N ASP A 174 9.04 4.71 -9.73
CA ASP A 174 10.21 4.98 -8.90
C ASP A 174 9.95 5.91 -7.70
N ALA A 175 8.99 6.84 -7.83
CA ALA A 175 8.65 7.77 -6.76
C ALA A 175 7.58 7.20 -5.82
N ALA A 176 6.68 6.36 -6.34
CA ALA A 176 5.75 5.58 -5.54
C ALA A 176 6.50 4.55 -4.67
N GLU A 177 7.47 3.83 -5.25
CA GLU A 177 8.34 2.89 -4.53
C GLU A 177 9.10 3.58 -3.40
N LEU A 178 9.61 4.81 -3.64
CA LEU A 178 10.23 5.59 -2.57
C LEU A 178 9.20 5.98 -1.49
N ALA A 179 8.01 6.42 -1.87
CA ALA A 179 6.95 6.75 -0.91
C ALA A 179 6.56 5.53 -0.04
N TYR A 180 6.46 4.33 -0.61
CA TYR A 180 6.26 3.09 0.13
C TYR A 180 7.42 2.81 1.10
N ALA A 181 8.66 2.96 0.64
CA ALA A 181 9.85 2.70 1.44
C ALA A 181 9.98 3.67 2.63
N GLU A 182 9.72 4.97 2.41
CA GLU A 182 9.72 6.00 3.46
C GLU A 182 8.61 5.78 4.47
N SER A 183 7.40 5.48 3.99
CA SER A 183 6.23 5.19 4.81
C SER A 183 6.46 3.99 5.73
N TRP A 184 7.01 2.90 5.17
CA TRP A 184 7.36 1.71 5.94
C TRP A 184 8.45 2.00 6.97
N ASN A 185 9.48 2.75 6.57
CA ASN A 185 10.56 3.12 7.45
C ASN A 185 10.08 3.98 8.62
N LEU A 186 9.20 4.95 8.36
CA LEU A 186 8.63 5.82 9.36
C LEU A 186 7.73 5.05 10.34
N VAL A 187 6.85 4.17 9.86
CA VAL A 187 6.04 3.32 10.76
C VAL A 187 6.93 2.40 11.59
N THR A 188 7.99 1.83 11.00
CA THR A 188 9.00 1.06 11.74
C THR A 188 9.65 1.90 12.84
N TYR A 189 10.07 3.13 12.51
CA TYR A 189 10.60 4.09 13.47
C TYR A 189 9.59 4.40 14.59
N MET A 190 8.30 4.57 14.26
CA MET A 190 7.26 4.83 15.26
C MET A 190 7.14 3.67 16.26
N TYR A 191 7.10 2.43 15.78
CA TYR A 191 7.04 1.25 16.64
C TYR A 191 8.30 1.09 17.51
N GLN A 192 9.47 1.39 16.98
CA GLN A 192 10.74 1.27 17.71
C GLN A 192 10.95 2.40 18.73
N THR A 193 10.55 3.62 18.40
CA THR A 193 10.77 4.82 19.22
C THR A 193 9.70 5.00 20.27
N PHE A 194 8.42 4.88 19.89
CA PHE A 194 7.30 5.14 20.79
C PHE A 194 6.72 3.87 21.41
N GLY A 195 7.03 2.70 20.84
CA GLY A 195 6.61 1.41 21.37
C GLY A 195 5.17 1.06 21.05
N LYS A 196 4.90 -0.25 20.96
CA LYS A 196 3.60 -0.82 20.60
C LYS A 196 2.41 -0.26 21.39
N THR A 197 2.55 -0.08 22.71
CA THR A 197 1.47 0.42 23.57
C THR A 197 0.96 1.80 23.13
N ASN A 198 1.87 2.69 22.72
CA ASN A 198 1.48 4.04 22.27
C ASN A 198 0.84 3.99 20.88
N LEU A 199 1.29 3.09 19.99
CA LEU A 199 0.67 2.87 18.69
C LEU A 199 -0.73 2.23 18.83
N GLU A 200 -0.91 1.30 19.77
CA GLU A 200 -2.26 0.78 20.11
C GLU A 200 -3.18 1.90 20.62
N HIS A 201 -2.64 2.81 21.43
CA HIS A 201 -3.40 3.98 21.89
C HIS A 201 -3.75 4.92 20.73
N LEU A 202 -2.84 5.15 19.78
CA LEU A 202 -3.11 5.89 18.54
C LEU A 202 -4.30 5.28 17.80
N PHE A 203 -4.28 3.96 17.55
CA PHE A 203 -5.38 3.28 16.87
C PHE A 203 -6.70 3.40 17.64
N GLN A 204 -6.70 3.29 18.97
CA GLN A 204 -7.90 3.50 19.80
C GLN A 204 -8.47 4.92 19.67
N LEU A 205 -7.60 5.93 19.65
CA LEU A 205 -8.00 7.32 19.48
C LEU A 205 -8.60 7.56 18.09
N LEU A 206 -7.97 7.06 17.04
CA LEU A 206 -8.48 7.13 15.66
C LEU A 206 -9.83 6.41 15.54
N SER A 207 -9.98 5.23 16.13
CA SER A 207 -11.22 4.44 16.13
C SER A 207 -12.40 5.17 16.80
N SER A 208 -12.13 6.08 17.74
CA SER A 208 -13.18 6.92 18.33
C SER A 208 -13.81 7.88 17.31
N GLY A 209 -13.04 8.23 16.28
CA GLY A 209 -13.32 9.25 15.27
C GLY A 209 -13.70 10.62 15.85
N LYS A 210 -13.14 10.97 17.01
CA LYS A 210 -13.35 12.28 17.65
C LYS A 210 -12.21 13.26 17.41
N LEU A 211 -11.04 12.73 17.07
CA LEU A 211 -9.81 13.48 16.88
C LEU A 211 -9.41 13.41 15.40
N THR A 212 -8.74 14.45 14.93
CA THR A 212 -7.96 14.36 13.69
C THR A 212 -6.77 13.42 13.86
N PHE A 213 -6.10 13.08 12.76
CA PHE A 213 -4.90 12.26 12.82
C PHE A 213 -3.79 12.91 13.66
N ASP A 214 -3.51 14.20 13.44
CA ASP A 214 -2.53 14.97 14.23
C ASP A 214 -2.89 15.05 15.72
N GLU A 215 -4.16 15.31 16.03
CA GLU A 215 -4.63 15.33 17.43
C GLU A 215 -4.45 13.96 18.10
N ALA A 216 -4.65 12.87 17.36
CA ALA A 216 -4.43 11.52 17.85
C ALA A 216 -2.93 11.23 18.05
N LEU A 217 -2.06 11.61 17.10
CA LEU A 217 -0.60 11.51 17.27
C LEU A 217 -0.13 12.28 18.51
N GLN A 218 -0.59 13.53 18.67
CA GLN A 218 -0.20 14.38 19.79
C GLN A 218 -0.63 13.78 21.12
N ALA A 219 -1.79 13.13 21.18
CA ALA A 219 -2.30 12.47 22.38
C ALA A 219 -1.66 11.10 22.67
N SER A 220 -1.21 10.36 21.63
CA SER A 220 -0.63 9.03 21.79
C SER A 220 0.88 9.00 21.95
N ILE A 221 1.60 9.83 21.17
CA ILE A 221 3.06 9.82 21.07
C ILE A 221 3.70 11.18 21.40
N SER A 222 2.89 12.19 21.73
CA SER A 222 3.34 13.55 22.06
C SER A 222 3.94 14.35 20.90
N GLU A 223 3.69 13.95 19.66
CA GLU A 223 4.17 14.61 18.43
C GLU A 223 3.00 14.89 17.47
N ASP A 224 3.07 15.93 16.66
CA ASP A 224 2.26 16.07 15.44
C ASP A 224 3.00 15.49 14.22
N GLU A 225 2.37 15.44 13.03
CA GLU A 225 3.02 14.90 11.82
C GLU A 225 4.34 15.62 11.47
N ALA A 226 4.39 16.95 11.63
CA ALA A 226 5.56 17.74 11.24
C ALA A 226 6.77 17.50 12.17
N HIS A 227 6.53 17.40 13.49
CA HIS A 227 7.56 17.08 14.46
C HIS A 227 7.99 15.62 14.36
N LEU A 228 7.05 14.70 14.09
CA LEU A 228 7.35 13.30 13.80
C LEU A 228 8.30 13.17 12.59
N GLU A 229 7.98 13.84 11.47
CA GLU A 229 8.83 13.88 10.27
C GLU A 229 10.23 14.42 10.59
N ASN A 230 10.31 15.54 11.31
CA ASN A 230 11.58 16.15 11.67
C ASN A 230 12.43 15.23 12.56
N GLN A 231 11.83 14.60 13.57
CA GLN A 231 12.55 13.66 14.45
C GLN A 231 13.04 12.43 13.69
N TRP A 232 12.22 11.90 12.79
CA TRP A 232 12.58 10.80 11.92
C TRP A 232 13.76 11.16 10.99
N HIS A 233 13.74 12.34 10.36
CA HIS A 233 14.86 12.85 9.56
C HIS A 233 16.15 12.94 10.38
N LEU A 234 16.08 13.51 11.59
CA LEU A 234 17.24 13.64 12.46
C LEU A 234 17.80 12.27 12.90
N ALA A 235 16.92 11.31 13.18
CA ALA A 235 17.30 9.93 13.51
C ALA A 235 18.02 9.22 12.35
N LEU A 236 17.70 9.58 11.11
CA LEU A 236 18.33 9.09 9.88
C LEU A 236 19.53 9.92 9.39
N HIS A 237 20.00 10.87 10.20
CA HIS A 237 21.08 11.81 9.85
C HIS A 237 20.79 12.61 8.56
N GLN A 238 19.52 12.92 8.31
CA GLN A 238 19.07 13.75 7.20
C GLN A 238 18.94 15.23 7.62
N PRO A 239 18.87 16.16 6.67
CA PRO A 239 18.57 17.56 6.97
C PRO A 239 17.24 17.68 7.74
N PRO A 240 17.16 18.57 8.75
CA PRO A 240 15.91 18.82 9.47
C PRO A 240 14.85 19.39 8.53
N THR A 241 13.59 19.02 8.76
CA THR A 241 12.45 19.56 8.02
C THR A 241 11.87 20.81 8.67
N LEU A 242 12.14 21.03 9.96
CA LEU A 242 11.71 22.20 10.71
C LEU A 242 12.86 23.15 11.02
N SER A 243 12.59 24.45 11.00
CA SER A 243 13.50 25.48 11.49
C SER A 243 13.58 25.48 13.03
N PRO A 244 14.63 26.09 13.63
CA PRO A 244 14.73 26.20 15.09
C PRO A 244 13.56 26.90 15.78
N ALA A 245 12.86 27.80 15.08
CA ALA A 245 11.69 28.49 15.61
C ALA A 245 10.45 27.59 15.58
N GLU A 246 10.29 26.79 14.53
CA GLU A 246 9.18 25.83 14.41
C GLU A 246 9.30 24.71 15.45
N MET A 247 10.51 24.21 15.73
CA MET A 247 10.76 23.22 16.80
C MET A 247 10.41 23.71 18.22
N GLN A 248 10.28 25.02 18.44
CA GLN A 248 9.98 25.60 19.76
C GLN A 248 8.49 25.95 19.92
N THR A 249 7.70 25.80 18.87
CA THR A 249 6.29 26.15 18.86
C THR A 249 5.48 24.85 18.99
N PRO A 250 4.73 24.64 20.08
CA PRO A 250 3.79 23.53 20.14
C PRO A 250 2.84 23.64 18.95
N ALA A 251 2.59 22.51 18.28
CA ALA A 251 1.62 22.33 17.20
C ALA A 251 0.39 23.24 17.39
N VAL A 252 0.35 24.37 16.70
CA VAL A 252 -0.92 25.08 16.54
C VAL A 252 -1.59 24.35 15.39
N PRO A 253 -2.79 23.74 15.58
CA PRO A 253 -3.53 23.18 14.47
C PRO A 253 -3.59 24.26 13.39
N PRO A 254 -3.37 23.97 12.10
CA PRO A 254 -3.49 24.98 11.07
C PRO A 254 -4.81 25.69 11.30
N ALA A 255 -4.74 26.99 11.63
CA ALA A 255 -5.93 27.79 11.85
C ALA A 255 -6.80 27.53 10.64
N SER A 256 -8.00 26.98 10.86
CA SER A 256 -9.02 26.86 9.82
C SER A 256 -8.93 28.16 9.05
N THR A 257 -8.54 28.09 7.79
CA THR A 257 -8.25 29.27 6.98
C THR A 257 -9.47 30.15 7.15
N THR A 258 -9.32 31.20 7.98
CA THR A 258 -10.40 32.15 8.20
C THR A 258 -10.47 32.81 6.86
N GLN A 259 -11.44 32.37 6.05
CA GLN A 259 -11.68 32.94 4.73
C GLN A 259 -11.67 34.44 4.95
N LEU A 260 -10.73 35.11 4.29
CA LEU A 260 -10.58 36.54 4.37
C LEU A 260 -11.94 37.12 3.96
N ARG A 261 -12.72 37.57 4.93
CA ARG A 261 -14.01 38.20 4.67
C ARG A 261 -13.69 39.50 3.97
N LEU A 262 -13.76 39.49 2.63
CA LEU A 262 -13.66 40.71 1.84
C LEU A 262 -14.73 41.71 2.33
N PRO A 263 -14.40 43.01 2.40
CA PRO A 263 -15.38 44.02 2.76
C PRO A 263 -16.52 44.01 1.74
N THR A 264 -17.74 43.99 2.25
CA THR A 264 -18.97 44.08 1.45
C THR A 264 -19.02 45.46 0.79
N PRO A 265 -19.15 45.59 -0.54
CA PRO A 265 -19.65 46.81 -1.13
C PRO A 265 -21.18 46.80 -1.00
N ALA A 266 -21.71 47.82 -0.34
CA ALA A 266 -23.10 48.20 -0.53
C ALA A 266 -23.27 48.63 -2.00
N THR A 267 -24.12 47.95 -2.76
CA THR A 267 -25.16 48.53 -3.63
C THR A 267 -25.89 47.44 -4.39
N SER A 268 -27.20 47.51 -4.32
CA SER A 268 -28.18 46.78 -5.13
C SER A 268 -27.98 47.08 -6.61
N ASP A 269 -27.77 46.07 -7.47
CA ASP A 269 -28.32 46.05 -8.82
C ASP A 269 -28.22 44.69 -9.55
N SER A 270 -29.37 44.18 -10.01
CA SER A 270 -29.67 43.40 -11.23
C SER A 270 -28.80 42.24 -11.76
N HIS A 271 -27.68 41.87 -11.14
CA HIS A 271 -26.76 40.81 -11.62
C HIS A 271 -26.92 39.46 -10.90
N ASP A 272 -27.56 39.41 -9.73
CA ASP A 272 -27.71 38.19 -8.91
C ASP A 272 -28.61 37.13 -9.57
N THR A 273 -29.70 37.54 -10.23
CA THR A 273 -30.58 36.61 -10.94
C THR A 273 -29.91 35.97 -12.15
N LEU A 274 -29.00 36.68 -12.81
CA LEU A 274 -28.32 36.20 -14.01
C LEU A 274 -27.20 35.20 -13.63
N LEU A 275 -26.49 35.45 -12.54
CA LEU A 275 -25.48 34.52 -12.00
C LEU A 275 -26.11 33.25 -11.42
N LEU A 276 -27.26 33.35 -10.76
CA LEU A 276 -27.99 32.17 -10.25
C LEU A 276 -28.52 31.30 -11.40
N LEU A 277 -29.02 31.91 -12.48
CA LEU A 277 -29.45 31.21 -13.69
C LEU A 277 -28.25 30.58 -14.44
N LEU A 278 -27.10 31.23 -14.49
CA LEU A 278 -25.89 30.66 -15.09
C LEU A 278 -25.36 29.46 -14.28
N GLY A 279 -25.34 29.59 -12.95
CA GLY A 279 -24.89 28.52 -12.05
C GLY A 279 -25.78 27.29 -12.09
N THR A 280 -27.11 27.48 -12.11
CA THR A 280 -28.07 26.38 -12.26
C THR A 280 -27.99 25.73 -13.64
N ALA A 281 -27.79 26.50 -14.71
CA ALA A 281 -27.57 25.96 -16.04
C ALA A 281 -26.28 25.11 -16.11
N LEU A 282 -25.18 25.57 -15.51
CA LEU A 282 -23.92 24.81 -15.45
C LEU A 282 -24.09 23.49 -14.70
N MET A 283 -24.74 23.49 -13.52
CA MET A 283 -25.02 22.26 -12.78
C MET A 283 -25.89 21.29 -13.58
N LEU A 284 -26.93 21.77 -14.27
CA LEU A 284 -27.79 20.93 -15.11
C LEU A 284 -27.02 20.36 -16.32
N THR A 285 -26.13 21.12 -16.95
CA THR A 285 -25.30 20.60 -18.05
C THR A 285 -24.30 19.54 -17.58
N ALA A 286 -23.71 19.70 -16.40
CA ALA A 286 -22.84 18.69 -15.81
C ALA A 286 -23.63 17.40 -15.49
N LEU A 287 -24.84 17.53 -14.95
CA LEU A 287 -25.68 16.38 -14.58
C LEU A 287 -26.17 15.61 -15.82
N VAL A 288 -26.54 16.32 -16.90
CA VAL A 288 -26.87 15.71 -18.20
C VAL A 288 -25.62 15.08 -18.83
N GLY A 289 -24.45 15.71 -18.73
CA GLY A 289 -23.18 15.14 -19.20
C GLY A 289 -22.84 13.83 -18.50
N THR A 290 -22.96 13.79 -17.17
CA THR A 290 -22.76 12.56 -16.37
C THR A 290 -23.80 11.50 -16.72
N MET A 291 -25.07 11.87 -16.90
CA MET A 291 -26.10 10.92 -17.34
C MET A 291 -25.81 10.36 -18.74
N LEU A 292 -25.40 11.19 -19.69
CA LEU A 292 -25.01 10.76 -21.03
C LEU A 292 -23.78 9.85 -21.00
N LEU A 293 -22.78 10.18 -20.19
CA LEU A 293 -21.60 9.32 -19.97
C LEU A 293 -21.99 7.96 -19.37
N LEU A 294 -22.87 7.92 -18.36
CA LEU A 294 -23.35 6.68 -17.77
C LEU A 294 -24.19 5.85 -18.75
N THR A 295 -25.04 6.48 -19.57
CA THR A 295 -25.80 5.77 -20.61
C THR A 295 -24.91 5.29 -21.76
N SER A 296 -23.91 6.06 -22.16
CA SER A 296 -22.91 5.68 -23.15
C SER A 296 -22.06 4.50 -22.65
N ALA A 297 -21.56 4.57 -21.42
CA ALA A 297 -20.83 3.48 -20.78
C ALA A 297 -21.70 2.22 -20.65
N ARG A 298 -23.00 2.38 -20.32
CA ARG A 298 -23.96 1.27 -20.29
C ARG A 298 -24.19 0.68 -21.69
N HIS A 299 -24.28 1.51 -22.73
CA HIS A 299 -24.49 1.06 -24.10
C HIS A 299 -23.26 0.34 -24.66
N GLN A 300 -22.06 0.86 -24.40
CA GLN A 300 -20.80 0.22 -24.74
C GLN A 300 -20.64 -1.14 -24.05
N ARG A 301 -21.06 -1.25 -22.77
CA ARG A 301 -21.10 -2.53 -22.05
C ARG A 301 -22.04 -3.54 -22.70
N LEU A 302 -23.24 -3.11 -23.13
CA LEU A 302 -24.19 -3.98 -23.81
C LEU A 302 -23.64 -4.48 -25.16
N GLN A 303 -23.02 -3.60 -25.95
CA GLN A 303 -22.38 -3.98 -27.21
C GLN A 303 -21.20 -4.94 -27.00
N ALA A 304 -20.40 -4.73 -25.95
CA ALA A 304 -19.32 -5.64 -25.60
C ALA A 304 -19.85 -7.03 -25.19
N MET A 305 -20.97 -7.09 -24.46
CA MET A 305 -21.62 -8.36 -24.10
C MET A 305 -22.17 -9.09 -25.33
N GLU A 306 -22.81 -8.38 -26.27
CA GLU A 306 -23.27 -8.98 -27.53
C GLU A 306 -22.10 -9.51 -28.37
N ALA A 307 -20.98 -8.78 -28.42
CA ALA A 307 -19.77 -9.21 -29.13
C ALA A 307 -19.14 -10.47 -28.48
N VAL A 308 -19.09 -10.53 -27.15
CA VAL A 308 -18.62 -11.70 -26.40
C VAL A 308 -19.54 -12.90 -26.64
N GLN A 309 -20.85 -12.70 -26.61
CA GLN A 309 -21.83 -13.77 -26.84
C GLN A 309 -21.78 -14.31 -28.29
N ALA A 310 -21.57 -13.43 -29.28
CA ALA A 310 -21.33 -13.82 -30.66
C ALA A 310 -20.01 -14.60 -30.82
N ALA A 311 -18.94 -14.18 -30.14
CA ALA A 311 -17.67 -14.89 -30.14
C ALA A 311 -17.79 -16.28 -29.47
N GLU A 312 -18.55 -16.40 -28.38
CA GLU A 312 -18.83 -17.69 -27.74
C GLU A 312 -19.62 -18.64 -28.64
N GLN A 313 -20.58 -18.14 -29.42
CA GLN A 313 -21.31 -18.96 -30.39
C GLN A 313 -20.39 -19.49 -31.50
N ILE A 314 -19.48 -18.65 -32.01
CA ILE A 314 -18.47 -19.06 -33.00
C ILE A 314 -17.53 -20.11 -32.40
N LEU A 315 -17.08 -19.93 -31.16
CA LEU A 315 -16.23 -20.89 -30.45
C LEU A 315 -16.96 -22.19 -30.07
N ALA A 316 -18.28 -22.15 -29.85
CA ALA A 316 -19.09 -23.33 -29.58
C ALA A 316 -19.31 -24.18 -30.85
N ILE A 317 -19.48 -23.52 -32.00
CA ILE A 317 -19.51 -24.20 -33.32
C ILE A 317 -18.15 -24.84 -33.60
N SER A 318 -17.06 -24.09 -33.40
CA SER A 318 -15.69 -24.62 -33.50
C SER A 318 -15.40 -25.80 -32.57
N ARG A 319 -15.98 -25.84 -31.35
CA ARG A 319 -15.78 -26.93 -30.39
C ARG A 319 -16.52 -28.22 -30.76
N ARG A 320 -17.59 -28.16 -31.56
CA ARG A 320 -18.28 -29.37 -32.06
C ARG A 320 -17.44 -30.15 -33.06
N ASP A 321 -16.63 -29.47 -33.87
CA ASP A 321 -15.78 -30.13 -34.87
C ASP A 321 -14.59 -30.89 -34.25
N TRP A 322 -14.22 -30.58 -33.00
CA TRP A 322 -13.14 -31.25 -32.27
C TRP A 322 -13.57 -32.46 -31.44
N GLN A 323 -14.87 -32.79 -31.37
CA GLN A 323 -15.39 -33.95 -30.63
C GLN A 323 -15.63 -35.19 -31.50
N ALA A 324 -15.29 -35.17 -32.79
CA ALA A 324 -15.22 -36.39 -33.58
C ALA A 324 -14.02 -37.24 -33.13
N PRO A 325 -14.18 -38.55 -32.85
CA PRO A 325 -13.08 -39.39 -32.40
C PRO A 325 -12.02 -39.49 -33.51
N PRO A 326 -10.72 -39.42 -33.17
CA PRO A 326 -9.66 -39.55 -34.16
C PRO A 326 -9.60 -41.00 -34.69
N PRO A 327 -9.28 -41.21 -35.98
CA PRO A 327 -8.98 -42.54 -36.47
C PRO A 327 -7.72 -43.08 -35.79
N SER A 328 -7.78 -44.33 -35.33
CA SER A 328 -6.67 -45.05 -34.74
C SER A 328 -5.58 -45.32 -35.78
N ASP A 329 -4.33 -44.87 -35.54
CA ASP A 329 -3.16 -45.76 -35.56
C ASP A 329 -1.80 -45.07 -35.29
N SER A 330 -0.96 -45.82 -34.57
CA SER A 330 0.51 -45.88 -34.59
C SER A 330 1.38 -44.68 -34.17
N SER A 331 2.17 -44.91 -33.10
CA SER A 331 3.52 -44.33 -32.89
C SER A 331 4.58 -45.22 -33.58
N PRO A 332 5.91 -44.92 -33.62
CA PRO A 332 6.65 -43.78 -33.07
C PRO A 332 7.76 -43.18 -34.01
N SER A 333 8.38 -42.06 -33.63
CA SER A 333 9.85 -41.89 -33.73
C SER A 333 10.37 -40.66 -32.97
N SER A 334 11.47 -40.87 -32.26
CA SER A 334 12.30 -39.94 -31.49
C SER A 334 13.30 -39.15 -32.35
N GLY A 335 13.54 -37.87 -32.00
CA GLY A 335 14.62 -37.02 -32.52
C GLY A 335 14.56 -35.58 -31.98
N PRO A 336 15.65 -34.78 -32.03
CA PRO A 336 16.37 -34.37 -30.81
C PRO A 336 16.10 -32.94 -30.30
N PHE A 337 16.41 -32.75 -29.02
CA PHE A 337 16.34 -31.49 -28.27
C PHE A 337 17.16 -30.35 -28.88
N GLY A 338 16.48 -29.23 -29.13
CA GLY A 338 17.07 -27.94 -29.45
C GLY A 338 17.48 -27.17 -28.19
N ARG A 339 18.76 -26.80 -28.18
CA ARG A 339 19.50 -25.98 -27.23
C ARG A 339 18.94 -24.55 -27.18
N TRP A 340 18.67 -24.00 -26.00
CA TRP A 340 18.59 -22.55 -25.77
C TRP A 340 19.66 -22.10 -24.77
N LEU A 341 20.32 -21.01 -25.15
CA LEU A 341 21.54 -20.44 -24.60
C LEU A 341 21.26 -19.72 -23.27
N GLY A 342 22.22 -19.83 -22.35
CA GLY A 342 22.19 -19.24 -21.02
C GLY A 342 22.29 -17.70 -21.03
N ARG A 343 21.70 -17.11 -20.00
CA ARG A 343 21.92 -15.71 -19.59
C ARG A 343 23.19 -15.60 -18.73
N PRO A 344 23.88 -14.44 -18.76
CA PRO A 344 25.13 -14.23 -18.03
C PRO A 344 24.87 -13.95 -16.53
N THR A 345 25.79 -14.42 -15.70
CA THR A 345 25.93 -14.07 -14.28
C THR A 345 26.38 -12.61 -14.12
N PRO A 346 25.85 -11.83 -13.17
CA PRO A 346 26.52 -10.61 -12.73
C PRO A 346 27.70 -10.98 -11.84
N GLY A 347 28.84 -10.37 -12.14
CA GLY A 347 30.05 -10.48 -11.35
C GLY A 347 29.89 -9.84 -9.97
N THR A 348 30.57 -10.45 -9.00
CA THR A 348 30.83 -9.90 -7.67
C THR A 348 31.64 -8.62 -7.80
N GLY A 349 30.97 -7.48 -7.68
CA GLY A 349 31.58 -6.18 -7.38
C GLY A 349 31.39 -5.91 -5.90
N ALA A 350 32.49 -5.94 -5.14
CA ALA A 350 32.50 -5.49 -3.75
C ALA A 350 32.32 -3.96 -3.73
N SER A 351 31.18 -3.49 -3.22
CA SER A 351 31.02 -2.12 -2.73
C SER A 351 30.92 -2.18 -1.21
N GLY A 352 32.03 -1.87 -0.53
CA GLY A 352 32.00 -1.54 0.89
C GLY A 352 31.34 -0.18 1.07
N GLY A 353 30.02 -0.17 1.26
CA GLY A 353 29.27 0.94 1.81
C GLY A 353 28.50 0.41 3.01
N SER A 354 28.62 1.04 4.18
CA SER A 354 27.73 0.73 5.29
C SER A 354 26.29 0.99 4.85
N PRO A 355 25.35 0.04 5.04
CA PRO A 355 23.94 0.31 4.80
C PRO A 355 23.46 1.39 5.78
N TYR A 356 22.84 2.45 5.26
CA TYR A 356 22.28 3.52 6.08
C TYR A 356 21.03 3.05 6.84
N PHE A 357 20.27 2.14 6.24
CA PHE A 357 19.15 1.46 6.87
C PHE A 357 19.33 -0.07 6.81
N ASN A 358 19.33 -0.71 7.98
CA ASN A 358 19.23 -2.16 8.15
C ASN A 358 18.11 -2.43 9.15
N ILE A 359 17.10 -3.20 8.77
CA ILE A 359 15.92 -3.48 9.60
C ILE A 359 16.28 -4.11 10.96
N ASP A 360 17.39 -4.85 11.03
CA ASP A 360 17.86 -5.52 12.26
C ASP A 360 18.71 -4.60 13.16
N GLN A 361 19.23 -3.48 12.63
CA GLN A 361 20.07 -2.50 13.33
C GLN A 361 19.93 -1.08 12.70
N PRO A 362 18.74 -0.45 12.74
CA PRO A 362 18.46 0.70 11.88
C PRO A 362 19.01 2.04 12.39
N PHE A 363 19.37 2.15 13.67
CA PHE A 363 19.81 3.39 14.29
C PHE A 363 21.10 3.15 15.08
N GLY A 364 22.24 3.39 14.42
CA GLY A 364 23.56 3.22 15.03
C GLY A 364 23.89 4.34 16.01
N LEU A 365 24.26 3.98 17.24
CA LEU A 365 25.16 4.84 18.02
C LEU A 365 26.50 4.96 17.27
N PRO A 366 27.13 6.15 17.21
CA PRO A 366 28.39 6.30 16.50
C PRO A 366 29.44 5.38 17.11
N GLY A 367 30.10 4.59 16.26
CA GLY A 367 31.21 3.75 16.64
C GLY A 367 32.23 4.57 17.43
N THR A 368 32.60 4.06 18.61
CA THR A 368 33.73 4.57 19.37
C THR A 368 34.97 4.46 18.50
N GLY A 369 35.35 5.55 17.83
CA GLY A 369 36.64 5.65 17.17
C GLY A 369 37.72 5.43 18.22
N GLU A 370 38.44 4.32 18.10
CA GLU A 370 39.71 4.12 18.79
C GLU A 370 40.67 5.22 18.30
N GLY A 371 40.76 6.30 19.09
CA GLY A 371 41.90 7.20 19.09
C GLY A 371 43.13 6.50 19.69
N PRO A 372 44.34 6.88 19.28
CA PRO A 372 45.54 6.08 19.46
C PRO A 372 45.90 5.86 20.92
N GLN A 373 46.20 4.61 21.27
CA GLN A 373 46.69 4.21 22.58
C GLN A 373 47.88 5.06 23.02
N THR A 374 47.70 5.82 24.09
CA THR A 374 48.81 6.41 24.84
C THR A 374 49.57 5.28 25.53
N ARG A 375 50.80 5.07 25.04
CA ARG A 375 51.81 4.17 25.60
C ARG A 375 52.06 4.53 27.06
N SER A 376 51.62 3.68 27.99
CA SER A 376 51.96 3.76 29.40
C SER A 376 53.45 3.49 29.59
N SER A 377 54.15 4.48 30.14
CA SER A 377 55.51 4.35 30.63
C SER A 377 55.50 3.51 31.92
N GLN A 378 56.21 2.38 31.90
CA GLN A 378 56.65 1.67 33.10
C GLN A 378 57.52 2.62 33.93
N GLY A 379 57.05 2.99 35.11
CA GLY A 379 57.83 3.60 36.18
C GLY A 379 58.06 2.52 37.24
N SER A 380 59.33 2.18 37.44
CA SER A 380 59.81 1.30 38.49
C SER A 380 59.68 1.98 39.86
N GLU A 381 59.01 1.35 40.82
CA GLU A 381 59.17 1.65 42.25
C GLU A 381 60.33 0.83 42.82
N PRO A 382 61.13 1.40 43.74
CA PRO A 382 62.06 0.64 44.56
C PRO A 382 61.40 0.18 45.87
N ASP A 383 61.79 -1.02 46.30
CA ASP A 383 61.65 -1.52 47.67
C ASP A 383 62.37 -0.60 48.66
N ASP A 384 61.76 -0.32 49.81
CA ASP A 384 62.35 -0.62 51.14
C ASP A 384 61.36 -0.37 52.29
N ASP A 385 61.45 -1.30 53.26
CA ASP A 385 60.89 -1.44 54.63
C ASP A 385 59.43 -1.88 54.87
#